data_AF-F4H6X9-F1
#
_entry.id   AF-F4H6X9-F1
#
_cell.length_a   1.000
_cell.length_b   1.000
_cell.length_c   1.000
_cell.angle_alpha   90.00
_cell.angle_beta   90.00
_cell.angle_gamma   90.00
#
_symmetry.space_group_name_H-M   'P 1'
#
loop_
_entity.id
_entity.type
_entity.pdbx_description
1 polymer ?
#
loop_
_entity_poly.entity_id
_entity_poly.type
_entity_poly.pdbx_seq_one_letter_code
_entity_poly.pdbx_strand_id
1 'polypeptide(L)'
;MRFVVLRFATSTPPEPAAAPFLDLAPPWPAAPATNGPPDGSRASAPGTDPAPGARDRHAADLLSDALERDLASVRTLRDDLATLAAVLGVTTVLDEALGSPDVATTIRSRAEGLSLTDGAATTADGPLVGLHVLDAPDLDALVDVLTLLPAGTFEVHPVVAA
;
A
#
# COMPACT_ATOMS: atom_id res chain seq x y z
N MET A 1 -13.92 -26.10 7.00
CA MET A 1 -14.81 -25.38 6.07
C MET A 1 -13.98 -24.45 5.22
N ARG A 2 -14.42 -24.13 4.00
CA ARG A 2 -13.70 -23.20 3.12
C ARG A 2 -14.41 -21.86 3.09
N PHE A 3 -13.63 -20.78 3.14
CA PHE A 3 -14.11 -19.41 3.10
C PHE A 3 -13.40 -18.63 2.00
N VAL A 4 -14.14 -17.72 1.37
CA VAL A 4 -13.59 -16.62 0.57
C VAL A 4 -13.64 -15.36 1.43
N VAL A 5 -12.51 -14.67 1.55
CA VAL A 5 -12.38 -13.41 2.27
C VAL A 5 -11.99 -12.32 1.28
N LEU A 6 -12.81 -11.29 1.19
CA LEU A 6 -12.61 -10.11 0.37
C LEU A 6 -12.15 -8.96 1.26
N ARG A 7 -11.03 -8.31 0.93
CA ARG A 7 -10.54 -7.14 1.65
C ARG A 7 -10.77 -5.88 0.84
N PHE A 8 -11.41 -4.88 1.44
CA PHE A 8 -11.63 -3.58 0.83
C PHE A 8 -10.60 -2.55 1.30
N ALA A 9 -10.28 -1.60 0.42
CA ALA A 9 -9.54 -0.41 0.82
C ALA A 9 -10.34 0.34 1.89
N THR A 10 -9.67 0.89 2.89
CA THR A 10 -10.34 1.77 3.85
C THR A 10 -10.86 3.01 3.12
N SER A 11 -12.16 3.03 2.86
CA SER A 11 -12.88 4.23 2.50
C SER A 11 -12.74 5.20 3.68
N THR A 12 -12.06 6.33 3.47
CA THR A 12 -11.82 7.44 4.42
C THR A 12 -10.50 7.33 5.20
N PRO A 13 -9.53 8.25 4.98
CA PRO A 13 -8.52 8.50 6.03
C PRO A 13 -9.28 8.91 7.29
N PRO A 14 -8.83 8.57 8.52
CA PRO A 14 -9.40 9.20 9.69
C PRO A 14 -9.38 10.72 9.44
N GLU A 15 -10.55 11.36 9.47
CA GLU A 15 -10.61 12.81 9.59
C GLU A 15 -9.60 13.16 10.68
N PRO A 16 -8.56 13.97 10.39
CA PRO A 16 -7.60 14.29 11.43
C PRO A 16 -8.43 14.90 12.55
N ALA A 17 -8.58 14.17 13.65
CA ALA A 17 -9.24 14.66 14.84
C ALA A 17 -8.64 16.03 15.06
N ALA A 18 -9.47 17.08 14.92
CA ALA A 18 -9.01 18.45 14.87
C ALA A 18 -8.10 18.65 16.08
N ALA A 19 -6.79 18.60 15.83
CA ALA A 19 -5.83 18.92 16.86
C ALA A 19 -6.22 20.36 17.25
N PRO A 20 -6.45 20.65 18.54
CA PRO A 20 -6.62 22.03 18.92
C PRO A 20 -5.38 22.75 18.39
N PHE A 21 -5.59 23.68 17.45
CA PHE A 21 -4.54 24.52 16.92
C PHE A 21 -3.85 25.16 18.13
N LEU A 22 -2.73 24.59 18.55
CA LEU A 22 -1.78 25.31 19.35
C LEU A 22 -1.16 26.29 18.37
N ASP A 23 -1.65 27.53 18.46
CA ASP A 23 -1.12 28.73 17.85
C ASP A 23 0.31 28.94 18.35
N LEU A 24 1.24 28.17 17.80
CA LEU A 24 2.67 28.37 17.92
C LEU A 24 3.10 29.16 16.70
N ALA A 25 2.91 30.47 16.78
CA ALA A 25 3.63 31.42 15.94
C ALA A 25 5.15 31.08 16.01
N PRO A 26 5.85 30.94 14.87
CA PRO A 26 7.27 30.66 14.89
C PRO A 26 8.05 31.86 15.48
N PRO A 27 8.92 31.66 16.50
CA PRO A 27 9.67 32.74 17.12
C PRO A 27 11.01 32.94 16.41
N TRP A 28 11.01 33.25 15.12
CA TRP A 28 12.25 33.61 14.43
C TRP A 28 12.11 34.96 13.72
N PRO A 29 13.06 35.90 13.89
CA PRO A 29 12.99 37.20 13.23
C PRO A 29 13.29 37.09 11.73
N ALA A 30 12.47 37.74 10.90
CA ALA A 30 12.68 37.88 9.47
C ALA A 30 14.15 38.20 9.11
N ALA A 31 14.72 37.40 8.21
CA ALA A 31 16.08 37.63 7.70
C ALA A 31 16.14 39.00 6.99
N PRO A 32 17.19 39.81 7.20
CA PRO A 32 17.37 41.02 6.42
C PRO A 32 17.79 40.69 4.99
N ALA A 33 17.11 41.31 4.03
CA ALA A 33 17.49 41.29 2.63
C ALA A 33 18.86 41.98 2.44
N THR A 34 19.83 41.26 1.90
CA THR A 34 21.10 41.85 1.43
C THR A 34 21.17 41.79 -0.09
N ASN A 35 20.95 42.93 -0.73
CA ASN A 35 21.31 43.16 -2.13
C ASN A 35 22.77 43.63 -2.21
N GLY A 36 23.58 42.98 -3.06
CA GLY A 36 24.87 43.48 -3.52
C GLY A 36 25.57 42.51 -4.48
N PRO A 37 25.90 42.91 -5.72
CA PRO A 37 26.72 42.11 -6.65
C PRO A 37 28.10 42.78 -6.87
N PRO A 38 28.98 42.26 -7.76
CA PRO A 38 29.74 41.03 -7.59
C PRO A 38 31.25 41.29 -7.77
N ASP A 39 32.14 40.52 -7.15
CA ASP A 39 33.52 40.45 -7.65
C ASP A 39 34.28 39.21 -7.19
N GLY A 40 35.21 38.74 -8.04
CA GLY A 40 36.31 37.88 -7.60
C GLY A 40 36.27 36.42 -8.06
N SER A 41 36.57 36.22 -9.33
CA SER A 41 37.08 34.98 -9.91
C SER A 41 38.13 34.28 -9.01
N ARG A 42 37.92 33.00 -8.68
CA ARG A 42 38.98 32.09 -8.24
C ARG A 42 38.83 30.73 -8.94
N ALA A 43 39.95 30.32 -9.52
CA ALA A 43 40.16 29.17 -10.38
C ALA A 43 39.65 27.84 -9.79
N SER A 44 38.84 27.15 -10.58
CA SER A 44 38.48 25.74 -10.37
C SER A 44 39.69 24.85 -10.67
N ALA A 45 40.09 24.04 -9.70
CA ALA A 45 40.89 22.85 -9.95
C ALA A 45 40.08 21.86 -10.81
N PRO A 46 40.71 21.00 -11.64
CA PRO A 46 40.00 19.97 -12.39
C PRO A 46 39.54 18.89 -11.40
N GLY A 47 38.37 19.09 -10.81
CA GLY A 47 37.63 18.03 -10.15
C GLY A 47 37.28 16.98 -11.20
N THR A 48 37.66 15.73 -10.93
CA THR A 48 37.17 14.58 -11.68
C THR A 48 35.66 14.48 -11.43
N ASP A 49 34.88 15.20 -12.22
CA ASP A 49 33.43 15.12 -12.14
C ASP A 49 33.04 13.70 -12.58
N PRO A 50 32.38 12.90 -11.72
CA PRO A 50 31.92 11.59 -12.13
C PRO A 50 31.03 11.75 -13.35
N ALA A 51 31.22 10.88 -14.35
CA ALA A 51 30.52 10.93 -15.62
C ALA A 51 29.00 11.18 -15.41
N PRO A 52 28.37 12.05 -16.21
CA PRO A 52 26.93 12.31 -16.11
C PRO A 52 26.19 10.97 -16.28
N GLY A 53 25.40 10.59 -15.27
CA GLY A 53 24.71 9.30 -15.17
C GLY A 53 25.29 8.30 -14.16
N ALA A 54 26.48 8.53 -13.57
CA ALA A 54 26.96 7.67 -12.47
C ALA A 54 26.21 7.93 -11.15
N ARG A 55 25.87 9.21 -10.88
CA ARG A 55 25.05 9.61 -9.71
C ARG A 55 23.60 9.12 -9.83
N ASP A 56 23.03 9.17 -11.03
CA ASP A 56 21.66 8.70 -11.28
C ASP A 56 21.53 7.18 -11.17
N ARG A 57 22.55 6.43 -11.63
CA ARG A 57 22.59 4.97 -11.45
C ARG A 57 22.69 4.58 -9.97
N HIS A 58 23.58 5.21 -9.21
CA HIS A 58 23.69 4.93 -7.78
C HIS A 58 22.40 5.23 -7.01
N ALA A 59 21.70 6.33 -7.34
CA ALA A 59 20.41 6.64 -6.75
C ALA A 59 19.32 5.60 -7.11
N ALA A 60 19.29 5.12 -8.36
CA ALA A 60 18.38 4.06 -8.80
C ALA A 60 18.68 2.71 -8.12
N ASP A 61 19.95 2.38 -7.91
CA ASP A 61 20.38 1.17 -7.21
C ASP A 61 19.92 1.21 -5.73
N LEU A 62 20.13 2.34 -5.04
CA LEU A 62 19.69 2.53 -3.66
C LEU A 62 18.16 2.41 -3.49
N LEU A 63 17.38 2.91 -4.45
CA LEU A 63 15.92 2.80 -4.44
C LEU A 63 15.48 1.35 -4.66
N SER A 64 16.12 0.64 -5.60
CA SER A 64 15.86 -0.78 -5.86
C SER A 64 16.14 -1.62 -4.63
N ASP A 65 17.30 -1.44 -3.99
CA ASP A 65 17.68 -2.14 -2.76
C ASP A 65 16.71 -1.87 -1.60
N ALA A 66 16.19 -0.64 -1.51
CA ALA A 66 15.19 -0.28 -0.52
C ALA A 66 13.84 -0.97 -0.77
N LEU A 67 13.39 -0.99 -2.03
CA LEU A 67 12.16 -1.67 -2.42
C LEU A 67 12.26 -3.18 -2.21
N GLU A 68 13.39 -3.79 -2.55
CA GLU A 68 13.62 -5.22 -2.32
C GLU A 68 13.59 -5.59 -0.84
N ARG A 69 14.18 -4.76 0.03
CA ARG A 69 14.09 -4.94 1.50
C ARG A 69 12.66 -4.82 2.00
N ASP A 70 11.89 -3.87 1.48
CA ASP A 70 10.50 -3.68 1.86
C ASP A 70 9.65 -4.87 1.45
N LEU A 71 9.79 -5.33 0.20
CA LEU A 71 9.12 -6.52 -0.31
C LEU A 71 9.51 -7.80 0.46
N ALA A 72 10.78 -7.96 0.83
CA ALA A 72 11.22 -9.06 1.67
C ALA A 72 10.57 -9.03 3.06
N SER A 73 10.45 -7.84 3.65
CA SER A 73 9.79 -7.65 4.95
C SER A 73 8.30 -8.01 4.89
N VAL A 74 7.60 -7.60 3.83
CA VAL A 74 6.19 -7.96 3.60
C VAL A 74 6.02 -9.48 3.44
N ARG A 75 6.95 -10.15 2.75
CA ARG A 75 6.93 -11.62 2.61
C ARG A 75 7.10 -12.31 3.96
N THR A 76 8.09 -11.91 4.76
CA THR A 76 8.28 -12.47 6.11
C THR A 76 7.06 -12.29 6.99
N LEU A 77 6.46 -11.10 7.01
CA LEU A 77 5.22 -10.85 7.76
C LEU A 77 4.08 -11.79 7.32
N ARG A 78 3.95 -12.03 6.00
CA ARG A 78 2.96 -12.96 5.45
C ARG A 78 3.24 -14.40 5.88
N ASP A 79 4.50 -14.82 5.90
CA ASP A 79 4.90 -16.17 6.33
C ASP A 79 4.65 -16.38 7.84
N ASP A 80 4.92 -15.36 8.66
CA ASP A 80 4.63 -15.38 10.10
C ASP A 80 3.12 -15.47 10.34
N LEU A 81 2.33 -14.69 9.60
CA LEU A 81 0.86 -14.77 9.66
C LEU A 81 0.36 -16.15 9.25
N ALA A 82 0.89 -16.74 8.17
CA ALA A 82 0.53 -18.08 7.74
C ALA A 82 0.86 -19.13 8.82
N THR A 83 1.98 -18.95 9.51
CA THR A 83 2.38 -19.80 10.64
C THR A 83 1.41 -19.68 11.81
N LEU A 84 1.03 -18.45 12.19
CA LEU A 84 0.05 -18.21 13.27
C LEU A 84 -1.35 -18.74 12.90
N ALA A 85 -1.78 -18.55 11.66
CA ALA A 85 -3.03 -19.09 11.14
C ALA A 85 -3.06 -20.62 11.23
N ALA A 86 -1.95 -21.29 10.90
CA ALA A 86 -1.85 -22.75 11.01
C ALA A 86 -1.98 -23.25 12.46
N VAL A 87 -1.51 -22.48 13.46
CA VAL A 87 -1.73 -22.81 14.89
C VAL A 87 -3.21 -22.81 15.25
N LEU A 88 -4.00 -21.93 14.63
CA LEU A 88 -5.45 -21.85 14.77
C LEU A 88 -6.20 -22.86 13.88
N GLY A 89 -5.49 -23.75 13.20
CA GLY A 89 -6.06 -24.73 12.27
C GLY A 89 -6.53 -24.13 10.95
N VAL A 90 -6.15 -22.89 10.64
CA VAL A 90 -6.49 -22.18 9.41
C VAL A 90 -5.34 -22.35 8.40
N THR A 91 -5.68 -22.79 7.19
CA THR A 91 -4.70 -22.97 6.11
C THR A 91 -5.07 -22.13 4.88
N THR A 92 -4.07 -21.45 4.33
CA THR A 92 -4.25 -20.61 3.13
C THR A 92 -4.23 -21.46 1.86
N VAL A 93 -5.28 -21.34 1.05
CA VAL A 93 -5.39 -21.94 -0.29
C VAL A 93 -4.99 -20.93 -1.37
N LEU A 94 -5.38 -19.66 -1.19
CA LEU A 94 -5.04 -18.54 -2.07
C LEU A 94 -4.86 -17.27 -1.21
N ASP A 95 -3.85 -16.48 -1.53
CA ASP A 95 -3.64 -15.14 -0.95
C ASP A 95 -3.08 -14.22 -2.03
N GLU A 96 -3.91 -13.31 -2.54
CA GLU A 96 -3.54 -12.40 -3.61
C GLU A 96 -3.89 -10.96 -3.24
N ALA A 97 -2.89 -10.09 -3.37
CA ALA A 97 -3.09 -8.65 -3.36
C ALA A 97 -3.51 -8.20 -4.77
N LEU A 98 -4.59 -7.44 -4.86
CA LEU A 98 -5.01 -6.88 -6.14
C LEU A 98 -4.21 -5.61 -6.46
N GLY A 99 -4.00 -5.37 -7.75
CA GLY A 99 -3.41 -4.12 -8.22
C GLY A 99 -4.26 -2.90 -7.86
N SER A 100 -3.73 -1.70 -8.11
CA SER A 100 -4.47 -0.46 -7.88
C SER A 100 -5.86 -0.51 -8.52
N PRO A 101 -6.91 -0.02 -7.85
CA PRO A 101 -8.24 0.05 -8.44
C PRO A 101 -8.29 0.87 -9.75
N ASP A 102 -7.33 1.77 -9.95
CA ASP A 102 -7.23 2.60 -11.16
C ASP A 102 -6.79 1.82 -12.40
N VAL A 103 -6.11 0.67 -12.22
CA VAL A 103 -5.67 -0.20 -13.33
C VAL A 103 -6.65 -1.35 -13.59
N ALA A 104 -7.73 -1.45 -12.82
CA ALA A 104 -8.76 -2.46 -13.02
C ALA A 104 -9.60 -2.16 -14.28
N THR A 105 -10.25 -3.19 -14.83
CA THR A 105 -11.24 -3.06 -15.90
C THR A 105 -12.54 -3.69 -15.43
N THR A 106 -13.61 -2.89 -15.41
CA THR A 106 -14.94 -3.39 -15.08
C THR A 106 -15.68 -3.81 -16.34
N ILE A 107 -16.13 -5.07 -16.38
CA ILE A 107 -16.96 -5.61 -17.47
C ILE A 107 -18.39 -5.75 -16.95
N ARG A 108 -19.37 -5.18 -17.67
CA ARG A 108 -20.80 -5.33 -17.36
C ARG A 108 -21.50 -6.03 -18.52
N SER A 109 -22.12 -7.17 -18.22
CA SER A 109 -22.96 -7.92 -19.16
C SER A 109 -24.41 -7.44 -19.08
N ARG A 110 -24.99 -7.14 -20.23
CA ARG A 110 -26.40 -6.75 -20.41
C ARG A 110 -26.99 -7.49 -21.62
N ALA A 111 -28.31 -7.37 -21.83
CA ALA A 111 -28.99 -8.03 -22.95
C ALA A 111 -28.43 -7.59 -24.31
N GLU A 112 -28.02 -6.33 -24.42
CA GLU A 112 -27.43 -5.70 -25.59
C GLU A 112 -25.93 -6.04 -25.80
N GLY A 113 -25.29 -6.72 -24.85
CA GLY A 113 -23.89 -7.15 -24.95
C GLY A 113 -23.03 -6.80 -23.74
N LEU A 114 -21.71 -6.72 -23.97
CA LEU A 114 -20.71 -6.39 -22.95
C LEU A 114 -20.30 -4.91 -23.05
N SER A 115 -20.20 -4.25 -21.92
CA SER A 115 -19.61 -2.90 -21.80
C SER A 115 -18.39 -2.94 -20.89
N LEU A 116 -17.33 -2.26 -21.29
CA LEU A 116 -16.06 -2.17 -20.56
C LEU A 116 -15.87 -0.73 -20.07
N THR A 117 -15.43 -0.58 -18.84
CA THR A 117 -15.01 0.71 -18.28
C THR A 117 -13.72 0.54 -17.51
N ASP A 118 -12.79 1.47 -17.67
CA ASP A 118 -11.59 1.54 -16.84
C ASP A 118 -11.95 1.85 -15.38
N GLY A 119 -11.15 1.33 -14.46
CA GLY A 119 -11.36 1.42 -13.03
C GLY A 119 -12.17 0.26 -12.44
N ALA A 120 -12.00 0.09 -11.12
CA ALA A 120 -12.73 -0.89 -10.33
C ALA A 120 -14.24 -0.59 -10.27
N ALA A 121 -15.03 -1.64 -10.07
CA ALA A 121 -16.46 -1.48 -9.83
C ALA A 121 -16.68 -0.74 -8.50
N THR A 122 -17.63 0.20 -8.49
CA THR A 122 -17.98 0.96 -7.29
C THR A 122 -18.72 0.05 -6.29
N THR A 123 -18.23 0.03 -5.07
CA THR A 123 -18.79 -0.68 -3.90
C THR A 123 -18.94 0.31 -2.76
N ALA A 124 -19.88 0.08 -1.84
CA ALA A 124 -20.12 0.97 -0.71
C ALA A 124 -18.89 1.06 0.23
N ASP A 125 -18.18 -0.05 0.39
CA ASP A 125 -17.03 -0.19 1.29
C ASP A 125 -15.70 0.22 0.68
N GLY A 126 -15.70 0.74 -0.56
CA GLY A 126 -14.49 1.07 -1.32
C GLY A 126 -13.97 -0.12 -2.13
N PRO A 127 -12.97 0.10 -3.01
CA PRO A 127 -12.54 -0.90 -3.97
C PRO A 127 -11.94 -2.14 -3.30
N LEU A 128 -12.13 -3.30 -3.93
CA LEU A 128 -11.48 -4.55 -3.52
C LEU A 128 -9.97 -4.46 -3.74
N VAL A 129 -9.19 -4.81 -2.72
CA VAL A 129 -7.72 -4.76 -2.74
C VAL A 129 -7.06 -6.09 -2.40
N GLY A 130 -7.82 -7.08 -1.94
CA GLY A 130 -7.29 -8.40 -1.63
C GLY A 130 -8.34 -9.50 -1.69
N LEU A 131 -7.87 -10.71 -2.03
CA LEU A 131 -8.66 -11.93 -2.08
C LEU A 131 -7.89 -13.04 -1.35
N HIS A 132 -8.55 -13.65 -0.37
CA HIS A 132 -8.03 -14.82 0.32
C HIS A 132 -9.01 -15.98 0.22
N VAL A 133 -8.50 -17.18 -0.01
CA VAL A 133 -9.26 -18.43 0.13
C VAL A 133 -8.61 -19.21 1.25
N LEU A 134 -9.37 -19.45 2.31
CA LEU A 134 -8.89 -20.05 3.55
C LEU A 134 -9.72 -21.27 3.89
N ASP A 135 -9.05 -22.35 4.29
CA ASP A 135 -9.70 -23.47 4.97
C ASP A 135 -9.56 -23.24 6.48
N ALA A 136 -10.67 -23.21 7.21
CA ALA A 136 -10.71 -22.99 8.65
C ALA A 136 -11.65 -23.99 9.32
N PRO A 137 -11.46 -24.35 10.61
CA PRO A 137 -12.37 -25.24 11.33
C PRO A 137 -13.81 -24.71 11.34
N ASP A 138 -13.96 -23.44 11.68
CA ASP A 138 -15.21 -22.68 11.78
C ASP A 138 -14.97 -21.17 11.52
N LEU A 139 -16.03 -20.37 11.62
CA LEU A 139 -15.97 -18.92 11.44
C LEU A 139 -15.18 -18.24 12.57
N ASP A 140 -15.24 -18.76 13.79
CA ASP A 140 -14.60 -18.15 14.95
C ASP A 140 -13.07 -18.21 14.81
N ALA A 141 -12.52 -19.37 14.44
CA ALA A 141 -11.10 -19.53 14.14
C ALA A 141 -10.64 -18.62 12.99
N LEU A 142 -11.49 -18.40 11.98
CA LEU A 142 -11.20 -17.44 10.91
C LEU A 142 -11.18 -16.00 11.44
N VAL A 143 -12.15 -15.61 12.27
CA VAL A 143 -12.21 -14.27 12.87
C VAL A 143 -10.95 -14.01 13.69
N ASP A 144 -10.47 -14.98 14.47
CA ASP A 144 -9.23 -14.87 15.23
C ASP A 144 -8.03 -14.55 14.32
N VAL A 145 -7.92 -15.21 13.16
CA VAL A 145 -6.90 -14.89 12.15
C VAL A 145 -7.06 -13.48 11.59
N LEU A 146 -8.29 -13.06 11.29
CA LEU A 146 -8.55 -11.71 10.77
C LEU A 146 -8.16 -10.60 11.76
N THR A 147 -8.15 -10.87 13.07
CA THR A 147 -7.65 -9.91 14.07
C THR A 147 -6.15 -9.64 13.97
N LEU A 148 -5.39 -10.52 13.32
CA LEU A 148 -3.94 -10.38 13.10
C LEU A 148 -3.62 -9.55 11.85
N LEU A 149 -4.60 -9.36 10.96
CA LEU A 149 -4.43 -8.56 9.75
C LEU A 149 -4.49 -7.06 10.08
N PRO A 150 -3.86 -6.20 9.25
CA PRO A 150 -4.06 -4.75 9.36
C PRO A 150 -5.55 -4.40 9.31
N ALA A 151 -5.95 -3.43 10.12
CA ALA A 151 -7.33 -2.97 10.20
C ALA A 151 -7.90 -2.65 8.80
N GLY A 152 -9.12 -3.08 8.56
CA GLY A 152 -9.81 -2.91 7.30
C GLY A 152 -11.19 -3.55 7.33
N THR A 153 -11.92 -3.37 6.23
CA THR A 153 -13.21 -4.04 6.04
C THR A 153 -12.98 -5.36 5.31
N PHE A 154 -13.50 -6.44 5.90
CA PHE A 154 -13.47 -7.78 5.33
C PHE A 154 -14.88 -8.29 5.11
N GLU A 155 -15.16 -8.87 3.95
CA GLU A 155 -16.38 -9.60 3.68
C GLU A 155 -16.05 -11.09 3.55
N VAL A 156 -16.75 -11.92 4.33
CA VAL A 156 -16.46 -13.35 4.49
C VAL A 156 -17.63 -14.18 3.96
N HIS A 157 -17.34 -15.08 3.03
CA HIS A 157 -18.31 -15.98 2.43
C HIS A 157 -17.93 -17.44 2.66
N PRO A 158 -18.81 -18.28 3.25
CA PRO A 158 -18.61 -19.72 3.23
C PRO A 158 -18.75 -20.25 1.79
N VAL A 159 -17.83 -21.11 1.38
CA VAL A 159 -17.90 -21.77 0.07
C VAL A 159 -18.84 -22.96 0.14
N VAL A 160 -19.86 -22.94 -0.70
CA VAL A 160 -20.74 -24.08 -0.95
C VAL A 160 -20.28 -24.79 -2.23
N ALA A 161 -20.33 -26.12 -2.25
CA ALA A 161 -20.06 -26.88 -3.47
C ALA A 161 -21.13 -26.54 -4.52
N ALA A 162 -20.69 -26.34 -5.77
CA ALA A 162 -21.56 -26.10 -6.91
C ALA A 162 -22.28 -27.38 -7.36
#